data_AF-A0AAD9IRC5-F1
#
_entry.id   AF-A0AAD9IRC5-F1
#
_cell.length_a   1.000
_cell.length_b   1.000
_cell.length_c   1.000
_cell.angle_alpha   90.00
_cell.angle_beta   90.00
_cell.angle_gamma   90.00
#
_symmetry.space_group_name_H-M   'P 1'
#
loop_
_entity.id
_entity.type
_entity.pdbx_description
1 polymer ?
#
loop_
_entity_poly.entity_id
_entity_poly.type
_entity_poly.pdbx_seq_one_letter_code
_entity_poly.pdbx_strand_id
1 'polypeptide(L)'
;MIKVCPGFFGGKNLSFFPKVDLLKLDLEKERVENKKIEVGFKAEGELKSLLSTKAISECQVFQFREECRQFVVECVNKIFERSPLKYRLARNMACLDPRLMVSDQEHSKSKCKRLLEELVTLNRVDGDDVDILVASYKELLHDVDGCELKSRFKDFKVEDDRVDMLLYECMGRNKKFEKLWRVVRKVLLVSMVRRLLRGGIPSTDRQRRTI
;
A
#
# COMPACT_ATOMS: atom_id res chain seq x y z
N MET A 1 -27.04 19.30 8.75
CA MET A 1 -27.56 17.95 8.44
C MET A 1 -27.31 17.65 6.97
N ILE A 2 -26.20 16.99 6.64
CA ILE A 2 -25.94 16.52 5.27
C ILE A 2 -26.27 15.03 5.27
N LYS A 3 -27.37 14.71 4.60
CA LYS A 3 -27.91 13.37 4.41
C LYS A 3 -27.11 12.73 3.27
N VAL A 4 -26.18 11.83 3.60
CA VAL A 4 -25.46 11.03 2.59
C VAL A 4 -26.37 9.88 2.20
N CYS A 5 -26.83 9.88 0.94
CA CYS A 5 -27.60 8.79 0.36
C CYS A 5 -26.74 7.52 0.28
N PRO A 6 -27.24 6.36 0.72
CA PRO A 6 -26.58 5.08 0.55
C PRO A 6 -27.01 4.46 -0.78
N GLY A 7 -26.04 4.05 -1.59
CA GLY A 7 -26.29 3.17 -2.73
C GLY A 7 -25.43 3.50 -3.93
N PHE A 8 -24.27 2.84 -4.03
CA PHE A 8 -23.68 2.46 -5.32
C PHE A 8 -22.51 1.47 -5.13
N PHE A 9 -22.73 0.36 -4.40
CA PHE A 9 -21.87 -0.83 -4.53
C PHE A 9 -22.64 -1.91 -5.29
N GLY A 10 -22.91 -1.61 -6.57
CA GLY A 10 -23.26 -2.61 -7.56
C GLY A 10 -21.98 -3.09 -8.23
N GLY A 11 -21.67 -4.37 -8.08
CA GLY A 11 -20.48 -5.00 -8.65
C GLY A 11 -20.33 -4.70 -10.14
N LYS A 12 -19.22 -4.08 -10.50
CA LYS A 12 -18.69 -4.08 -11.87
C LYS A 12 -17.21 -4.41 -11.82
N ASN A 13 -16.88 -5.41 -12.61
CA ASN A 13 -15.57 -6.02 -12.79
C ASN A 13 -14.42 -4.99 -12.77
N LEU A 14 -13.45 -5.23 -11.89
CA LEU A 14 -12.19 -4.51 -11.77
C LEU A 14 -11.21 -4.84 -12.92
N SER A 15 -11.70 -5.11 -14.14
CA SER A 15 -10.91 -5.59 -15.27
C SER A 15 -10.67 -4.53 -16.34
N PHE A 16 -10.63 -3.25 -15.98
CA PHE A 16 -10.29 -2.17 -16.92
C PHE A 16 -9.35 -1.12 -16.32
N PHE A 17 -8.34 -1.57 -15.59
CA PHE A 17 -7.12 -0.76 -15.44
C PHE A 17 -6.06 -1.43 -16.31
N PRO A 18 -5.48 -0.74 -17.32
CA PRO A 18 -4.25 -1.22 -17.94
C PRO A 18 -3.25 -1.52 -16.83
N LYS A 19 -2.32 -2.45 -17.08
CA LYS A 19 -1.28 -2.86 -16.12
C LYS A 19 -0.28 -1.70 -15.96
N VAL A 20 -0.74 -0.62 -15.33
CA VAL A 20 0.03 0.58 -15.04
C VAL A 20 0.92 0.22 -13.86
N ASP A 21 2.22 0.16 -14.11
CA ASP A 21 3.20 0.13 -13.03
C ASP A 21 3.12 1.48 -12.31
N LEU A 22 2.33 1.52 -11.24
CA LEU A 22 2.09 2.72 -10.42
C LEU A 22 3.39 3.38 -9.95
N LEU A 23 4.51 2.65 -9.95
CA LEU A 23 5.84 3.17 -9.59
C LEU A 23 6.53 3.96 -10.72
N LYS A 24 6.05 3.85 -11.97
CA LYS A 24 6.64 4.45 -13.17
C LYS A 24 5.73 5.50 -13.81
N LEU A 25 4.59 5.82 -13.18
CA LEU A 25 3.68 6.84 -13.69
C LEU A 25 4.35 8.21 -13.59
N ASP A 26 4.76 8.75 -14.74
CA ASP A 26 5.33 10.09 -14.88
C ASP A 26 4.29 10.97 -15.57
N LEU A 27 3.43 11.60 -14.76
CA LEU A 27 2.32 12.43 -15.23
C LEU A 27 2.78 13.72 -15.94
N GLU A 28 4.06 14.08 -15.83
CA GLU A 28 4.63 15.18 -16.61
C GLU A 28 4.97 14.75 -18.04
N LYS A 29 5.30 13.48 -18.25
CA LYS A 29 5.53 12.91 -19.59
C LYS A 29 4.25 12.48 -20.28
N GLU A 30 3.27 11.97 -19.54
CA GLU A 30 1.94 11.64 -20.05
C GLU A 30 1.03 12.88 -20.11
N ARG A 31 1.43 13.88 -20.90
CA ARG A 31 0.67 15.14 -21.05
C ARG A 31 -0.73 14.88 -21.59
N VAL A 32 -1.73 14.96 -20.71
CA VAL A 32 -3.13 15.11 -21.09
C VAL A 32 -3.33 16.51 -21.67
N GLU A 33 -3.89 16.60 -22.88
CA GLU A 33 -4.21 17.88 -23.51
C GLU A 33 -5.15 18.71 -22.62
N ASN A 34 -4.90 20.03 -22.52
CA ASN A 34 -5.70 20.93 -21.67
C ASN A 34 -7.20 20.93 -21.99
N LYS A 35 -7.57 20.62 -23.24
CA LYS A 35 -8.98 20.50 -23.66
C LYS A 35 -9.70 19.29 -23.06
N LYS A 36 -8.95 18.26 -22.63
CA LYS A 36 -9.47 17.02 -22.02
C LYS A 36 -9.56 17.11 -20.49
N ILE A 37 -9.12 18.21 -19.88
CA ILE A 37 -9.21 18.43 -18.44
C ILE A 37 -10.63 18.82 -18.09
N GLU A 38 -11.36 17.89 -17.47
CA GLU A 38 -12.69 18.13 -16.95
C GLU A 38 -12.63 18.86 -15.61
N VAL A 39 -13.13 20.10 -15.58
CA VAL A 39 -13.17 20.95 -14.38
C VAL A 39 -14.50 20.86 -13.63
N GLY A 40 -15.43 20.05 -14.14
CA GLY A 40 -16.75 19.80 -13.56
C GLY A 40 -17.86 20.66 -14.15
N PHE A 41 -19.10 20.15 -14.08
CA PHE A 41 -20.27 20.70 -14.78
C PHE A 41 -20.56 22.18 -14.48
N LYS A 42 -20.50 22.57 -13.20
CA LYS A 42 -20.81 23.94 -12.77
C LYS A 42 -19.71 24.93 -13.18
N ALA A 43 -18.44 24.58 -12.95
CA ALA A 43 -17.31 25.41 -13.32
C ALA A 43 -17.21 25.60 -14.83
N GLU A 44 -17.49 24.55 -15.61
CA GLU A 44 -17.52 24.61 -17.08
C GLU A 44 -18.64 25.52 -17.60
N GLY A 45 -19.82 25.48 -16.96
CA GLY A 45 -20.92 26.39 -17.28
C GLY A 45 -20.57 27.85 -17.00
N GLU A 46 -19.90 28.11 -15.89
CA GLU A 46 -19.49 29.45 -15.48
C GLU A 46 -18.39 30.02 -16.40
N LEU A 47 -17.39 29.21 -16.74
CA LEU A 47 -16.36 29.54 -17.75
C LEU A 47 -16.96 29.92 -19.10
N LYS A 48 -17.94 29.16 -19.59
CA LYS A 48 -18.65 29.46 -20.85
C LYS A 48 -19.44 30.76 -20.76
N SER A 49 -20.10 31.00 -19.63
CA SER A 49 -20.85 32.23 -19.41
C SER A 49 -19.94 33.46 -19.42
N LEU A 50 -18.79 33.40 -18.73
CA LEU A 50 -17.81 34.47 -18.62
C LEU A 50 -17.08 34.75 -19.95
N LEU A 51 -16.85 33.71 -20.76
CA LEU A 51 -16.35 33.86 -22.14
C LEU A 51 -17.37 34.57 -23.02
N SER A 52 -18.66 34.21 -22.91
CA SER A 52 -19.73 34.81 -23.73
C SER A 52 -19.95 36.29 -23.40
N THR A 53 -19.76 36.69 -22.14
CA THR A 53 -19.83 38.08 -21.68
C THR A 53 -18.51 38.84 -21.85
N LYS A 54 -17.48 38.23 -22.47
CA LYS A 54 -16.13 38.80 -22.66
C LYS A 54 -15.45 39.29 -21.37
N ALA A 55 -15.89 38.80 -20.22
CA ALA A 55 -15.27 39.11 -18.93
C ALA A 55 -13.90 38.44 -18.78
N ILE A 56 -13.68 37.34 -19.49
CA ILE A 56 -12.41 36.60 -19.55
C ILE A 56 -12.03 36.29 -21.01
N SER A 57 -10.73 36.13 -21.25
CA SER A 57 -10.17 35.74 -22.55
C SER A 57 -9.97 34.22 -22.67
N GLU A 58 -9.88 33.71 -23.90
CA GLU A 58 -9.52 32.30 -24.14
C GLU A 58 -8.15 31.93 -23.56
N CYS A 59 -7.21 32.88 -23.51
CA CYS A 59 -5.90 32.70 -22.89
C CYS A 59 -6.02 32.44 -21.38
N GLN A 60 -6.90 33.16 -20.69
CA GLN A 60 -7.15 32.95 -19.25
C GLN A 60 -7.82 31.60 -18.98
N VAL A 61 -8.72 31.15 -19.85
CA VAL A 61 -9.33 29.81 -19.75
C VAL A 61 -8.28 28.72 -19.94
N PHE A 62 -7.35 28.92 -20.89
CA PHE A 62 -6.24 28.00 -21.09
C PHE A 62 -5.33 27.93 -19.85
N GLN A 63 -4.97 29.08 -19.27
CA GLN A 63 -4.16 29.15 -18.05
C GLN A 63 -4.84 28.47 -16.88
N PHE A 64 -6.13 28.73 -16.66
CA PHE A 64 -6.90 28.08 -15.60
C PHE A 64 -6.91 26.54 -15.72
N ARG A 65 -7.08 26.02 -16.95
CA ARG A 65 -7.02 24.56 -17.18
C ARG A 65 -5.62 24.00 -16.94
N GLU A 66 -4.57 24.74 -17.27
CA GLU A 66 -3.19 24.35 -16.97
C GLU A 66 -2.94 24.31 -15.45
N GLU A 67 -3.43 25.29 -14.70
CA GLU A 67 -3.34 25.30 -13.23
C GLU A 67 -4.09 24.10 -12.62
N CYS A 68 -5.27 23.77 -13.13
CA CYS A 68 -6.01 22.59 -12.71
C CYS A 68 -5.23 21.29 -13.01
N ARG A 69 -4.54 21.23 -14.16
CA ARG A 69 -3.65 20.11 -14.49
C ARG A 69 -2.55 19.97 -13.45
N GLN A 70 -1.82 21.05 -13.21
CA GLN A 70 -0.67 21.07 -12.28
C GLN A 70 -1.12 20.64 -10.90
N PHE A 71 -2.24 21.18 -10.41
CA PHE A 71 -2.82 20.79 -9.13
C PHE A 71 -3.09 19.27 -9.03
N VAL A 72 -3.68 18.66 -10.05
CA VAL A 72 -3.93 17.21 -10.07
C VAL A 72 -2.61 16.44 -10.06
N VAL A 73 -1.64 16.84 -10.87
CA VAL A 73 -0.31 16.22 -10.91
C VAL A 73 0.38 16.31 -9.54
N GLU A 74 0.33 17.46 -8.89
CA GLU A 74 0.91 17.69 -7.57
C GLU A 74 0.20 16.90 -6.48
N CYS A 75 -1.12 16.80 -6.54
CA CYS A 75 -1.90 15.95 -5.64
C CYS A 75 -1.49 14.49 -5.78
N VAL A 76 -1.39 13.98 -7.01
CA VAL A 76 -0.97 12.60 -7.26
C VAL A 76 0.46 12.38 -6.81
N ASN A 77 1.37 13.32 -7.09
CA ASN A 77 2.76 13.27 -6.61
C ASN A 77 2.82 13.25 -5.08
N LYS A 78 2.02 14.06 -4.39
CA LYS A 78 1.89 14.05 -2.91
C LYS A 78 1.39 12.71 -2.38
N ILE A 79 0.42 12.09 -3.05
CA ILE A 79 -0.07 10.74 -2.71
C ILE A 79 1.05 9.72 -2.88
N PHE A 80 1.82 9.79 -3.98
CA PHE A 80 2.97 8.92 -4.22
C PHE A 80 4.11 9.11 -3.23
N GLU A 81 4.41 10.35 -2.83
CA GLU A 81 5.39 10.67 -1.78
C GLU A 81 5.05 9.98 -0.46
N ARG A 82 3.76 9.91 -0.12
CA ARG A 82 3.26 9.29 1.12
C ARG A 82 2.93 7.81 0.95
N SER A 83 3.04 7.27 -0.27
CA SER A 83 2.68 5.89 -0.58
C SER A 83 3.72 4.92 0.00
N PRO A 84 3.28 3.84 0.66
CA PRO A 84 4.17 2.74 1.05
C PRO A 84 4.99 2.21 -0.14
N LEU A 85 4.45 2.29 -1.36
CA LEU A 85 5.10 1.79 -2.57
C LEU A 85 6.42 2.51 -2.90
N LYS A 86 6.60 3.77 -2.49
CA LYS A 86 7.86 4.52 -2.71
C LYS A 86 8.98 4.03 -1.80
N TYR A 87 8.65 3.50 -0.62
CA TYR A 87 9.65 3.06 0.35
C TYR A 87 10.07 1.63 0.03
N ARG A 88 11.36 1.45 -0.28
CA ARG A 88 11.92 0.12 -0.56
C ARG A 88 11.60 -0.89 0.56
N LEU A 89 11.66 -0.43 1.81
CA LEU A 89 11.32 -1.23 3.00
C LEU A 89 9.93 -1.83 2.90
N ALA A 90 8.93 -1.02 2.53
CA ALA A 90 7.55 -1.49 2.44
C ALA A 90 7.29 -2.41 1.24
N ARG A 91 8.06 -2.26 0.15
CA ARG A 91 8.01 -3.20 -0.98
C ARG A 91 8.62 -4.54 -0.62
N ASN A 92 9.73 -4.53 0.12
CA ASN A 92 10.44 -5.75 0.51
C ASN A 92 9.73 -6.49 1.67
N MET A 93 8.91 -5.80 2.48
CA MET A 93 8.04 -6.43 3.49
C MET A 93 7.07 -7.47 2.90
N ALA A 94 6.83 -7.46 1.58
CA ALA A 94 6.04 -8.48 0.90
C ALA A 94 6.65 -9.90 1.03
N CYS A 95 7.91 -10.05 1.44
CA CYS A 95 8.46 -11.38 1.78
C CYS A 95 7.65 -12.06 2.90
N LEU A 96 7.06 -11.29 3.81
CA LEU A 96 6.25 -11.79 4.92
C LEU A 96 4.79 -12.12 4.53
N ASP A 97 4.43 -12.03 3.24
CA ASP A 97 3.11 -12.48 2.76
C ASP A 97 3.10 -14.02 2.71
N PRO A 98 2.24 -14.68 3.51
CA PRO A 98 2.15 -16.15 3.54
C PRO A 98 1.94 -16.77 2.16
N ARG A 99 1.17 -16.10 1.29
CA ARG A 99 0.89 -16.58 -0.06
C ARG A 99 2.14 -16.57 -0.92
N LEU A 100 2.95 -15.51 -0.81
CA LEU A 100 4.20 -15.38 -1.56
C LEU A 100 5.25 -16.38 -1.07
N MET A 101 5.29 -16.64 0.25
CA MET A 101 6.19 -17.63 0.85
C MET A 101 5.96 -19.04 0.30
N VAL A 102 4.74 -19.38 -0.10
CA VAL A 102 4.41 -20.68 -0.73
C VAL A 102 4.53 -20.64 -2.25
N SER A 103 4.03 -19.58 -2.89
CA SER A 103 3.94 -19.52 -4.35
C SER A 103 5.29 -19.31 -5.05
N ASP A 104 6.17 -18.49 -4.45
CA ASP A 104 7.46 -18.11 -5.03
C ASP A 104 8.49 -17.86 -3.93
N GLN A 105 9.09 -18.95 -3.46
CA GLN A 105 10.08 -18.93 -2.39
C GLN A 105 11.34 -18.16 -2.78
N GLU A 106 11.81 -18.26 -4.02
CA GLU A 106 13.03 -17.56 -4.45
C GLU A 106 12.80 -16.05 -4.48
N HIS A 107 11.63 -15.61 -4.96
CA HIS A 107 11.27 -14.19 -4.91
C HIS A 107 11.07 -13.69 -3.48
N SER A 108 10.49 -14.51 -2.59
CA SER A 108 10.35 -14.18 -1.18
C SER A 108 11.72 -14.06 -0.47
N LYS A 109 12.66 -14.99 -0.72
CA LYS A 109 14.04 -14.94 -0.20
C LYS A 109 14.77 -13.69 -0.67
N SER A 110 14.69 -13.37 -1.96
CA SER A 110 15.33 -12.18 -2.53
C SER A 110 14.82 -10.89 -1.87
N LYS A 111 13.50 -10.78 -1.66
CA LYS A 111 12.89 -9.64 -0.96
C LYS A 111 13.29 -9.59 0.52
N CYS A 112 13.36 -10.73 1.20
CA CYS A 112 13.80 -10.78 2.60
C CYS A 112 15.25 -10.29 2.76
N LYS A 113 16.15 -10.70 1.86
CA LYS A 113 17.54 -10.21 1.85
C LYS A 113 17.59 -8.69 1.70
N ARG A 114 16.88 -8.13 0.72
CA ARG A 114 16.80 -6.67 0.50
C ARG A 114 16.18 -5.92 1.68
N LEU A 115 15.20 -6.53 2.35
CA LEU A 115 14.60 -5.98 3.58
C LEU A 115 15.67 -5.87 4.68
N LEU A 116 16.48 -6.92 4.87
CA LEU A 116 17.54 -6.93 5.88
C LEU A 116 18.64 -5.91 5.57
N GLU A 117 19.09 -5.81 4.31
CA GLU A 117 20.05 -4.80 3.87
C GLU A 117 19.56 -3.37 4.18
N GLU A 118 18.27 -3.11 3.98
CA GLU A 118 17.66 -1.81 4.33
C GLU A 118 17.55 -1.59 5.82
N LEU A 119 17.32 -2.64 6.61
CA LEU A 119 17.30 -2.55 8.06
C LEU A 119 18.69 -2.31 8.66
N VAL A 120 19.75 -2.85 8.04
CA VAL A 120 21.15 -2.52 8.38
C VAL A 120 21.44 -1.06 8.08
N THR A 121 21.03 -0.58 6.90
CA THR A 121 21.18 0.85 6.53
C THR A 121 20.48 1.79 7.54
N LEU A 122 19.39 1.32 8.14
CA LEU A 122 18.63 2.05 9.18
C LEU A 122 19.16 1.81 10.60
N ASN A 123 20.28 1.11 10.78
CA ASN A 123 20.86 0.71 12.06
C ASN A 123 19.86 -0.03 12.97
N ARG A 124 18.96 -0.84 12.38
CA ARG A 124 17.95 -1.62 13.12
C ARG A 124 18.36 -3.08 13.34
N VAL A 125 19.31 -3.57 12.55
CA VAL A 125 19.87 -4.92 12.55
C VAL A 125 21.39 -4.78 12.38
N ASP A 126 22.14 -5.65 13.07
CA ASP A 126 23.60 -5.70 12.92
C ASP A 126 23.98 -6.42 11.62
N GLY A 127 25.02 -5.94 10.94
CA GLY A 127 25.52 -6.55 9.71
C GLY A 127 25.92 -8.01 9.90
N ASP A 128 26.49 -8.33 11.06
CA ASP A 128 26.97 -9.67 11.39
C ASP A 128 25.83 -10.70 11.57
N ASP A 129 24.63 -10.23 11.92
CA ASP A 129 23.46 -11.10 12.09
C ASP A 129 22.72 -11.36 10.75
N VAL A 130 23.02 -10.64 9.66
CA VAL A 130 22.27 -10.72 8.40
C VAL A 130 22.30 -12.13 7.80
N ASP A 131 23.48 -12.73 7.70
CA ASP A 131 23.64 -14.05 7.09
C ASP A 131 22.93 -15.15 7.92
N ILE A 132 22.98 -15.02 9.25
CA ILE A 132 22.27 -15.91 10.18
C ILE A 132 20.75 -15.77 9.98
N LEU A 133 20.24 -14.54 9.83
CA LEU A 133 18.83 -14.27 9.61
C LEU A 133 18.35 -14.78 8.26
N VAL A 134 19.15 -14.63 7.20
CA VAL A 134 18.85 -15.16 5.86
C VAL A 134 18.82 -16.69 5.88
N ALA A 135 19.77 -17.35 6.55
CA ALA A 135 19.78 -18.80 6.70
C ALA A 135 18.53 -19.29 7.46
N SER A 136 18.23 -18.64 8.59
CA SER A 136 17.03 -18.93 9.39
C SER A 136 15.74 -18.79 8.57
N TYR A 137 15.66 -17.77 7.71
CA TYR A 137 14.50 -17.57 6.84
C TYR A 137 14.38 -18.65 5.75
N LYS A 138 15.49 -19.15 5.21
CA LYS A 138 15.48 -20.25 4.24
C LYS A 138 14.98 -21.55 4.86
N GLU A 139 15.42 -21.85 6.08
CA GLU A 139 14.94 -23.02 6.84
C GLU A 139 13.44 -22.94 7.10
N LEU A 140 12.93 -21.75 7.47
CA LEU A 140 11.50 -21.54 7.64
C LEU A 140 10.70 -21.84 6.36
N LEU A 141 11.18 -21.39 5.19
CA LEU A 141 10.49 -21.65 3.93
C LEU A 141 10.46 -23.15 3.59
N HIS A 142 11.51 -23.88 3.95
CA HIS A 142 11.54 -25.34 3.82
C HIS A 142 10.52 -26.01 4.76
N ASP A 143 10.42 -25.56 6.02
CA ASP A 143 9.44 -26.07 6.98
C ASP A 143 7.99 -25.78 6.54
N VAL A 144 7.74 -24.61 5.93
CA VAL A 144 6.43 -24.23 5.39
C VAL A 144 6.04 -25.10 4.20
N ASP A 145 6.99 -25.50 3.36
CA ASP A 145 6.73 -26.35 2.19
C ASP A 145 6.50 -27.83 2.56
N GLY A 146 7.16 -28.29 3.63
CA GLY A 146 7.06 -29.68 4.10
C GLY A 146 5.90 -29.99 5.05
N CYS A 147 5.14 -29.00 5.51
CA CYS A 147 4.08 -29.18 6.52
C CYS A 147 2.67 -28.89 6.00
N GLU A 148 1.66 -29.34 6.77
CA GLU A 148 0.24 -28.92 6.72
C GLU A 148 0.03 -27.39 6.73
N LEU A 149 1.07 -26.62 7.04
CA LEU A 149 1.06 -25.16 6.99
C LEU A 149 0.97 -24.61 5.55
N LYS A 150 1.35 -25.38 4.53
CA LYS A 150 1.27 -24.97 3.13
C LYS A 150 -0.16 -24.62 2.68
N SER A 151 -1.16 -25.38 3.13
CA SER A 151 -2.57 -25.11 2.85
C SER A 151 -3.03 -23.84 3.55
N ARG A 152 -2.71 -23.67 4.84
CA ARG A 152 -3.01 -22.44 5.62
C ARG A 152 -2.38 -21.19 5.01
N PHE A 153 -1.16 -21.29 4.50
CA PHE A 153 -0.46 -20.15 3.87
C PHE A 153 -1.03 -19.82 2.49
N LYS A 154 -1.47 -20.82 1.73
CA LYS A 154 -2.08 -20.63 0.40
C LYS A 154 -3.49 -20.05 0.49
N ASP A 155 -4.29 -20.53 1.44
CA ASP A 155 -5.68 -20.11 1.64
C ASP A 155 -5.80 -18.89 2.55
N PHE A 156 -4.67 -18.27 2.92
CA PHE A 156 -4.64 -17.11 3.78
C PHE A 156 -5.41 -15.93 3.19
N LYS A 157 -6.39 -15.45 3.95
CA LYS A 157 -7.20 -14.25 3.66
C LYS A 157 -6.99 -13.22 4.77
N VAL A 158 -6.76 -11.97 4.37
CA VAL A 158 -6.48 -10.86 5.29
C VAL A 158 -7.70 -10.49 6.12
N GLU A 159 -8.89 -10.82 5.63
CA GLU A 159 -10.18 -10.55 6.23
C GLU A 159 -10.49 -11.50 7.40
N ASP A 160 -10.05 -12.76 7.28
CA ASP A 160 -10.41 -13.84 8.21
C ASP A 160 -9.29 -14.14 9.23
N ASP A 161 -8.02 -13.91 8.88
CA ASP A 161 -6.87 -14.26 9.72
C ASP A 161 -5.80 -13.15 9.74
N ARG A 162 -5.04 -13.05 10.83
CA ARG A 162 -3.97 -12.06 10.97
C ARG A 162 -2.60 -12.65 10.69
N VAL A 163 -1.86 -11.98 9.80
CA VAL A 163 -0.48 -12.35 9.43
C VAL A 163 0.44 -12.45 10.65
N ASP A 164 0.30 -11.56 11.63
CA ASP A 164 1.14 -11.57 12.84
C ASP A 164 0.91 -12.81 13.71
N MET A 165 -0.33 -13.29 13.82
CA MET A 165 -0.65 -14.52 14.54
C MET A 165 -0.10 -15.73 13.80
N LEU A 166 -0.37 -15.86 12.50
CA LEU A 166 0.12 -16.97 11.68
C LEU A 166 1.65 -17.09 11.73
N LEU A 167 2.37 -15.96 11.53
CA LEU A 167 3.83 -15.97 11.59
C LEU A 167 4.36 -16.22 13.00
N TYR A 168 3.65 -15.81 14.05
CA TYR A 168 4.01 -16.14 15.44
C TYR A 168 3.89 -17.64 15.74
N GLU A 169 2.86 -18.30 15.20
CA GLU A 169 2.72 -19.76 15.36
C GLU A 169 3.90 -20.52 14.73
N CYS A 170 4.42 -20.04 13.60
CA CYS A 170 5.54 -20.66 12.90
C CYS A 170 6.92 -20.28 13.48
N MET A 171 7.18 -18.99 13.67
CA MET A 171 8.50 -18.49 14.07
C MET A 171 8.63 -18.28 15.58
N GLY A 172 7.52 -17.93 16.25
CA GLY A 172 7.53 -17.53 17.66
C GLY A 172 7.45 -18.69 18.65
N ARG A 173 6.84 -19.83 18.26
CA ARG A 173 6.83 -21.06 19.06
C ARG A 173 8.16 -21.82 19.01
N ASN A 174 8.93 -21.65 17.93
CA ASN A 174 10.17 -22.37 17.72
C ASN A 174 11.39 -21.53 18.16
N LYS A 175 12.14 -21.99 19.16
CA LYS A 175 13.34 -21.29 19.66
C LYS A 175 14.40 -21.07 18.57
N LYS A 176 14.41 -21.89 17.52
CA LYS A 176 15.32 -21.76 16.37
C LYS A 176 15.19 -20.41 15.66
N PHE A 177 13.98 -19.84 15.59
CA PHE A 177 13.71 -18.62 14.85
C PHE A 177 13.55 -17.38 15.74
N GLU A 178 13.96 -17.43 17.02
CA GLU A 178 13.71 -16.33 17.96
C GLU A 178 14.36 -15.00 17.50
N LYS A 179 15.61 -15.06 17.02
CA LYS A 179 16.32 -13.90 16.46
C LYS A 179 15.57 -13.30 15.26
N LEU A 180 15.13 -14.15 14.34
CA LEU A 180 14.36 -13.76 13.16
C LEU A 180 13.02 -13.14 13.57
N TRP A 181 12.30 -13.75 14.51
CA TRP A 181 11.05 -13.25 15.03
C TRP A 181 11.19 -11.87 15.68
N ARG A 182 12.30 -11.60 16.38
CA ARG A 182 12.56 -10.27 16.97
C ARG A 182 12.63 -9.17 15.91
N VAL A 183 13.29 -9.44 14.78
CA VAL A 183 13.39 -8.51 13.65
C VAL A 183 12.03 -8.35 12.96
N VAL A 184 11.37 -9.47 12.63
CA VAL A 184 10.04 -9.48 12.02
C VAL A 184 9.03 -8.75 12.89
N ARG A 185 9.03 -8.96 14.20
CA ARG A 185 8.17 -8.24 15.15
C ARG A 185 8.39 -6.73 15.09
N LYS A 186 9.64 -6.26 15.07
CA LYS A 186 9.94 -4.82 14.93
C LYS A 186 9.38 -4.26 13.61
N VAL A 187 9.49 -5.01 12.51
CA VAL A 187 8.97 -4.61 11.19
C VAL A 187 7.44 -4.59 11.18
N LEU A 188 6.79 -5.62 11.73
CA LEU A 188 5.32 -5.71 11.84
C LEU A 188 4.73 -4.63 12.76
N LEU A 189 5.42 -4.27 13.85
CA LEU A 189 4.99 -3.16 14.71
C LEU A 189 5.03 -1.82 13.98
N VAL A 190 6.05 -1.57 13.16
CA VAL A 190 6.14 -0.34 12.36
C VAL A 190 5.02 -0.26 11.32
N SER A 191 4.63 -1.38 10.70
CA SER A 191 3.52 -1.40 9.74
C SER A 191 2.16 -1.21 10.42
N MET A 192 1.97 -1.76 11.63
CA MET A 192 0.76 -1.62 12.43
C MET A 192 0.57 -0.20 12.98
N VAL A 193 1.62 0.42 13.54
CA VAL A 193 1.54 1.81 14.04
C VAL A 193 1.21 2.78 12.91
N ARG A 194 1.76 2.59 11.71
CA ARG A 194 1.37 3.39 10.53
C ARG A 194 -0.08 3.20 10.11
N ARG A 195 -0.64 2.00 10.32
CA ARG A 195 -2.06 1.71 10.06
C ARG A 195 -2.97 2.38 11.11
N LEU A 196 -2.60 2.34 12.38
CA LEU A 196 -3.32 3.00 13.49
C LEU A 196 -3.22 4.53 13.47
N LEU A 197 -2.14 5.09 12.93
CA LEU A 197 -2.02 6.54 12.73
C LEU A 197 -2.85 7.03 11.53
N ARG A 198 -3.17 6.15 10.56
CA ARG A 198 -3.94 6.49 9.35
C ARG A 198 -5.43 6.16 9.49
N GLY A 199 -5.78 5.09 10.17
CA GLY A 199 -7.14 4.82 10.62
C GLY A 199 -7.23 5.31 12.05
N GLY A 200 -7.83 6.49 12.25
CA GLY A 200 -8.00 7.09 13.57
C GLY A 200 -8.43 6.05 14.61
N ILE A 201 -7.93 6.24 15.84
CA ILE A 201 -8.21 5.41 17.03
C ILE A 201 -9.66 4.89 16.93
N PRO A 202 -9.90 3.57 16.86
CA PRO A 202 -11.25 3.07 16.97
C PRO A 202 -11.72 3.47 18.37
N SER A 203 -12.64 4.42 18.43
CA SER A 203 -13.33 4.79 19.66
C SER A 203 -13.94 3.50 20.20
N THR A 204 -13.37 3.00 21.28
CA THR A 204 -13.94 1.94 22.10
C THR A 204 -15.17 2.51 22.77
N ASP A 205 -16.29 2.52 22.05
CA ASP A 205 -17.63 2.64 22.62
C ASP A 205 -18.58 1.75 21.83
N ARG A 206 -18.49 0.44 22.12
CA ARG A 206 -19.60 -0.48 21.88
C ARG A 206 -19.72 -1.44 23.05
N GLN A 207 -20.30 -0.93 24.14
CA GLN A 207 -21.01 -1.77 25.11
C GLN A 207 -22.01 -0.92 25.90
N ARG A 208 -23.26 -0.90 25.42
CA ARG A 208 -24.51 -1.10 26.17
C ARG A 208 -25.70 -0.60 25.33
N ARG A 209 -26.40 -1.55 24.69
CA ARG A 209 -27.85 -1.48 24.44
C ARG A 209 -28.36 -2.83 23.93
N THR A 210 -28.67 -3.68 24.91
CA THR A 210 -29.65 -4.78 24.99
C THR A 210 -29.20 -5.55 26.23
N ILE A 211 -29.96 -5.64 27.33
CA ILE A 211 -31.41 -5.73 27.55
C ILE A 211 -31.78 -4.75 28.67
#